data_AF-X1Q2L0-F1
#
_entry.id   AF-X1Q2L0-F1
#
_cell.length_a   1.000
_cell.length_b   1.000
_cell.length_c   1.000
_cell.angle_alpha   90.00
_cell.angle_beta   90.00
_cell.angle_gamma   90.00
#
_symmetry.space_group_name_H-M   'P 1'
#
loop_
_entity.id
_entity.type
_entity.pdbx_description
1 polymer ?
#
loop_
_entity_poly.entity_id
_entity_poly.type
_entity_poly.pdbx_seq_one_letter_code
_entity_poly.pdbx_strand_id
1 'polypeptide(L)'
;MKRIEGITKEKLEELYVKKKFSLEKCATILGVTNHTILNKLIKYGIHVRNPEEVRDLAEERITKEIIEELYMEKNLPISQCCNILRCGGSTLIRKIDEFNIPKRPVLNTDHITKEKLIELYLEKKMCVNDCAISLGCSCKVIHTRLIKFGIPIR
;
A
#
# COMPACT_ATOMS: atom_id res chain seq x y z
N MET A 1 26.80 15.51 16.06
CA MET A 1 25.47 15.77 15.46
C MET A 1 25.60 16.96 14.52
N LYS A 2 25.41 16.79 13.20
CA LYS A 2 25.54 17.90 12.24
C LYS A 2 24.44 18.92 12.52
N ARG A 3 24.82 20.12 12.99
CA ARG A 3 23.96 21.32 12.98
C ARG A 3 23.73 21.65 11.51
N ILE A 4 22.58 21.26 10.97
CA ILE A 4 22.19 21.63 9.61
C ILE A 4 21.82 23.11 9.65
N GLU A 5 22.63 23.92 8.99
CA GLU A 5 22.36 25.33 8.70
C GLU A 5 20.99 25.45 8.01
N GLY A 6 20.14 26.31 8.58
CA GLY A 6 19.13 27.06 7.85
C GLY A 6 18.03 26.29 7.12
N ILE A 7 17.15 25.57 7.83
CA ILE A 7 15.77 25.40 7.32
C ILE A 7 15.16 26.80 7.25
N THR A 8 15.11 27.41 6.06
CA THR A 8 14.50 28.73 5.85
C THR A 8 12.99 28.63 5.80
N LYS A 9 12.32 29.75 6.11
CA LYS A 9 10.87 29.85 6.02
C LYS A 9 10.38 29.59 4.59
N GLU A 10 11.05 30.16 3.58
CA GLU A 10 10.59 29.99 2.18
C GLU A 10 10.67 28.53 1.74
N LYS A 11 11.71 27.80 2.13
CA LYS A 11 11.85 26.39 1.74
C LYS A 11 10.77 25.53 2.36
N LEU A 12 10.42 25.82 3.62
CA LEU A 12 9.36 25.10 4.32
C LEU A 12 7.98 25.40 3.71
N GLU A 13 7.71 26.65 3.33
CA GLU A 13 6.48 27.04 2.63
C GLU A 13 6.38 26.40 1.24
N GLU A 14 7.48 26.37 0.48
CA GLU A 14 7.54 25.72 -0.83
C GLU A 14 7.19 24.23 -0.72
N LEU A 15 7.79 23.50 0.22
CA LEU A 15 7.59 22.06 0.36
C LEU A 15 6.23 21.72 1.01
N TYR A 16 5.88 22.39 2.11
CA TYR A 16 4.74 22.04 2.94
C TYR A 16 3.42 22.65 2.45
N VAL A 17 3.46 23.91 2.01
CA VAL A 17 2.26 24.65 1.58
C VAL A 17 2.03 24.47 0.08
N LYS A 18 3.02 24.85 -0.75
CA LYS A 18 2.85 24.80 -2.22
C LYS A 18 2.83 23.37 -2.76
N LYS A 19 3.80 22.54 -2.37
CA LYS A 19 3.90 21.14 -2.83
C LYS A 19 3.09 20.15 -1.98
N LYS A 20 2.40 20.61 -0.93
CA LYS A 20 1.53 19.81 -0.06
C LYS A 20 2.21 18.54 0.53
N PHE A 21 3.54 18.54 0.69
CA PHE A 21 4.26 17.36 1.20
C PHE A 21 3.98 17.08 2.68
N SER A 22 4.00 15.81 3.09
CA SER A 22 3.86 15.44 4.50
C SER A 22 5.06 15.90 5.33
N LEU A 23 4.90 16.01 6.65
CA LEU A 23 6.00 16.32 7.57
C LEU A 23 7.17 15.34 7.39
N GLU A 24 6.86 14.06 7.26
CA GLU A 24 7.84 13.00 7.00
C GLU A 24 8.60 13.20 5.70
N LYS A 25 7.90 13.54 4.61
CA LYS A 25 8.57 13.79 3.34
C LYS A 25 9.44 15.04 3.40
N CYS A 26 8.97 16.11 4.05
CA CYS A 26 9.77 17.31 4.28
C CYS A 26 11.02 16.99 5.12
N ALA A 27 10.86 16.19 6.16
CA ALA A 27 11.93 15.73 7.05
C ALA A 27 13.00 14.93 6.29
N THR A 28 12.59 13.98 5.44
CA THR A 28 13.49 13.20 4.58
C THR A 28 14.23 14.09 3.58
N ILE A 29 13.56 15.03 2.92
CA ILE A 29 14.18 15.95 1.95
C ILE A 29 15.21 16.86 2.64
N LEU A 30 14.91 17.32 3.85
CA LEU A 30 15.74 18.25 4.60
C LEU A 30 16.75 17.55 5.54
N GLY A 31 16.75 16.21 5.59
CA GLY A 31 17.64 15.42 6.43
C GLY A 31 17.44 15.65 7.94
N VAL A 32 16.22 15.97 8.37
CA VAL A 32 15.89 16.25 9.78
C VAL A 32 14.76 15.35 10.29
N THR A 33 14.40 15.48 11.56
CA THR A 33 13.26 14.74 12.14
C THR A 33 11.94 15.47 11.92
N ASN A 34 10.83 14.73 11.95
CA ASN A 34 9.47 15.29 11.89
C ASN A 34 9.23 16.33 12.99
N HIS A 35 9.76 16.10 14.19
CA HIS A 35 9.65 17.01 15.31
C HIS A 35 10.37 18.33 15.04
N THR A 36 11.54 18.29 14.38
CA THR A 36 12.26 19.50 13.95
C THR A 36 11.44 20.32 12.96
N ILE A 37 10.80 19.67 11.97
CA ILE A 37 9.93 20.34 11.00
C ILE A 37 8.73 20.98 11.71
N LEU A 38 8.07 20.25 12.61
CA LEU A 38 6.92 20.75 13.38
C LEU A 38 7.29 22.00 14.19
N ASN A 39 8.39 21.94 14.95
CA ASN A 39 8.88 23.09 15.72
C ASN A 39 9.22 24.28 14.83
N LYS A 40 9.71 24.04 13.61
CA LYS A 40 10.00 25.09 12.64
C LYS A 40 8.74 25.70 12.02
N LEU A 41 7.72 24.90 11.70
CA LEU A 41 6.42 25.42 11.25
C LEU A 41 5.83 26.36 12.29
N ILE A 42 5.79 25.93 13.56
CA ILE A 42 5.31 26.74 14.68
C ILE A 42 6.15 28.01 14.83
N LYS A 43 7.49 27.88 14.84
CA LYS A 43 8.40 29.04 14.97
C LYS A 43 8.22 30.07 13.85
N TYR A 44 7.90 29.64 12.63
CA TYR A 44 7.71 30.53 11.48
C TYR A 44 6.27 31.01 11.29
N GLY A 45 5.35 30.58 12.16
CA GLY A 45 3.92 30.91 12.09
C GLY A 45 3.22 30.27 10.88
N ILE A 46 3.74 29.15 10.38
CA ILE A 46 3.11 28.39 9.29
C ILE A 46 2.07 27.45 9.90
N HIS A 47 0.84 27.52 9.40
CA HIS A 47 -0.27 26.68 9.84
C HIS A 47 0.09 25.20 9.79
N VAL A 48 -0.12 24.49 10.90
CA VAL A 48 0.09 23.05 10.99
C VAL A 48 -1.24 22.39 10.67
N ARG A 49 -1.24 21.58 9.61
CA ARG A 49 -2.44 20.89 9.14
C ARG A 49 -3.03 20.01 10.22
N ASN A 50 -4.34 20.13 10.42
CA ASN A 50 -5.11 19.25 11.27
C ASN A 50 -5.40 17.91 10.53
N PRO A 51 -5.91 16.88 11.24
CA PRO A 51 -6.21 15.58 10.62
C PRO A 51 -7.24 15.64 9.47
N GLU A 52 -8.19 16.58 9.52
CA GLU A 52 -9.21 16.75 8.48
C GLU A 52 -8.59 17.30 7.19
N GLU A 53 -7.79 18.35 7.28
CA GLU A 53 -7.04 18.91 6.15
C GLU A 53 -6.08 17.88 5.53
N VAL A 54 -5.48 17.02 6.35
CA VAL A 54 -4.65 15.91 5.85
C VAL A 54 -5.48 14.90 5.07
N ARG A 55 -6.70 14.60 5.53
CA ARG A 55 -7.63 13.70 4.83
C ARG A 55 -8.11 14.33 3.54
N ASP A 56 -8.52 15.60 3.54
CA ASP A 56 -9.02 16.29 2.35
C ASP A 56 -7.94 16.33 1.26
N LEU A 57 -6.68 16.58 1.64
CA LEU A 57 -5.52 16.48 0.75
C LEU A 57 -5.25 15.07 0.24
N ALA A 58 -5.67 14.03 0.94
CA ALA A 58 -5.59 12.65 0.46
C ALA A 58 -6.75 12.36 -0.50
N GLU A 59 -7.95 12.87 -0.23
CA GLU A 59 -9.13 12.69 -1.08
C GLU A 59 -8.98 13.43 -2.42
N GLU A 60 -8.42 14.63 -2.44
CA GLU A 60 -8.11 15.38 -3.66
C GLU A 60 -7.18 14.60 -4.61
N ARG A 61 -6.32 13.72 -4.09
CA ARG A 61 -5.42 12.88 -4.90
C ARG A 61 -6.05 11.58 -5.38
N ILE A 62 -7.12 11.14 -4.74
CA ILE A 62 -7.74 9.83 -4.97
C ILE A 62 -9.12 10.09 -5.59
N THR A 63 -9.09 10.56 -6.83
CA THR A 63 -10.31 10.75 -7.62
C THR A 63 -10.67 9.46 -8.35
N LYS A 64 -11.93 9.36 -8.78
CA LYS A 64 -12.45 8.21 -9.50
C LYS A 64 -11.65 7.97 -10.80
N GLU A 65 -11.38 9.03 -11.55
CA GLU A 65 -10.72 8.98 -12.85
C GLU A 65 -9.30 8.42 -12.74
N ILE A 66 -8.55 8.86 -11.71
CA ILE A 66 -7.18 8.37 -11.49
C ILE A 66 -7.19 6.90 -11.07
N ILE A 67 -8.16 6.48 -10.25
CA ILE A 67 -8.29 5.07 -9.89
C ILE A 67 -8.62 4.24 -11.13
N GLU A 68 -9.56 4.67 -11.96
CA GLU A 68 -9.92 3.96 -13.21
C GLU A 68 -8.73 3.85 -14.16
N GLU A 69 -7.98 4.94 -14.38
CA GLU A 69 -6.76 4.93 -15.21
C GLU A 69 -5.72 3.93 -14.67
N LEU A 70 -5.39 3.98 -13.39
CA LEU A 70 -4.34 3.12 -12.81
C LEU A 70 -4.80 1.66 -12.68
N TYR A 71 -6.02 1.44 -12.22
CA TYR A 71 -6.53 0.13 -11.85
C TYR A 71 -7.15 -0.63 -13.02
N MET A 72 -7.87 0.05 -13.93
CA MET A 72 -8.55 -0.58 -15.05
C MET A 72 -7.70 -0.48 -16.32
N GLU A 73 -7.32 0.73 -16.74
CA GLU A 73 -6.64 0.92 -18.02
C GLU A 73 -5.20 0.40 -17.99
N LYS A 74 -4.43 0.77 -16.96
CA LYS A 74 -3.04 0.30 -16.78
C LYS A 74 -2.94 -1.06 -16.11
N ASN A 75 -4.07 -1.62 -15.66
CA ASN A 75 -4.17 -2.93 -15.00
C ASN A 75 -3.18 -3.13 -13.84
N LEU A 76 -2.80 -2.06 -13.13
CA LEU A 76 -1.79 -2.13 -12.06
C LEU A 76 -2.37 -2.80 -10.80
N PRO A 77 -1.62 -3.64 -10.08
CA PRO A 77 -2.08 -4.23 -8.82
C PRO A 77 -2.31 -3.13 -7.77
N ILE A 78 -3.24 -3.38 -6.84
CA ILE A 78 -3.62 -2.44 -5.76
C ILE A 78 -2.39 -1.87 -5.04
N SER A 79 -1.38 -2.71 -4.76
CA SER A 79 -0.15 -2.28 -4.10
C SER A 79 0.62 -1.21 -4.89
N GLN A 80 0.68 -1.31 -6.21
CA GLN A 80 1.32 -0.31 -7.06
C GLN A 80 0.48 0.96 -7.15
N CYS A 81 -0.85 0.84 -7.28
CA CYS A 81 -1.75 1.99 -7.22
C CYS A 81 -1.59 2.75 -5.90
N CYS A 82 -1.53 2.04 -4.77
CA CYS A 82 -1.29 2.62 -3.45
C CYS A 82 0.03 3.39 -3.36
N ASN A 83 1.11 2.86 -3.96
CA ASN A 83 2.41 3.54 -3.98
C ASN A 83 2.36 4.84 -4.78
N ILE A 84 1.68 4.83 -5.93
CA ILE A 84 1.52 6.01 -6.80
C ILE A 84 0.65 7.07 -6.10
N LEU A 85 -0.50 6.65 -5.57
CA LEU A 85 -1.48 7.51 -4.88
C LEU A 85 -1.03 7.91 -3.46
N ARG A 86 0.04 7.30 -2.94
CA ARG A 86 0.53 7.42 -1.57
C ARG A 86 -0.57 7.24 -0.54
N CYS A 87 -1.34 6.17 -0.68
CA CYS A 87 -2.45 5.83 0.21
C CYS A 87 -2.35 4.38 0.69
N GLY A 88 -3.01 4.08 1.80
CA GLY A 88 -3.10 2.70 2.30
C GLY A 88 -4.01 1.84 1.43
N GLY A 89 -3.77 0.52 1.44
CA GLY A 89 -4.61 -0.45 0.70
C GLY A 89 -6.07 -0.40 1.11
N SER A 90 -6.36 -0.26 2.40
CA SER A 90 -7.73 -0.11 2.91
C SER A 90 -8.40 1.17 2.40
N THR A 91 -7.67 2.28 2.32
CA THR A 91 -8.18 3.55 1.78
C THR A 91 -8.56 3.40 0.30
N LEU A 92 -7.68 2.78 -0.50
CA LEU A 92 -7.95 2.58 -1.92
C LEU A 92 -9.13 1.64 -2.15
N ILE A 93 -9.21 0.54 -1.41
CA ILE A 93 -10.34 -0.41 -1.51
C ILE A 93 -11.66 0.28 -1.13
N ARG A 94 -11.68 1.05 -0.03
CA ARG A 94 -12.85 1.84 0.37
C ARG A 94 -13.30 2.79 -0.73
N LYS A 95 -12.36 3.47 -1.40
CA LYS A 95 -12.67 4.39 -2.50
C LYS A 95 -13.14 3.65 -3.77
N ILE A 96 -12.58 2.49 -4.09
CA ILE A 96 -13.07 1.61 -5.17
C ILE A 96 -14.54 1.23 -4.90
N ASP A 97 -14.87 0.89 -3.66
CA ASP A 97 -16.24 0.60 -3.24
C ASP A 97 -17.15 1.84 -3.31
N GLU A 98 -16.69 2.97 -2.78
CA GLU A 98 -17.42 4.25 -2.77
C GLU A 98 -17.75 4.73 -4.21
N PHE A 99 -16.84 4.53 -5.15
CA PHE A 99 -17.00 4.90 -6.56
C PHE A 99 -17.66 3.81 -7.42
N ASN A 100 -18.05 2.67 -6.83
CA ASN A 100 -18.60 1.50 -7.53
C ASN A 100 -17.73 1.00 -8.70
N ILE A 101 -16.40 1.07 -8.55
CA ILE A 101 -15.45 0.56 -9.55
C ILE A 101 -15.43 -0.97 -9.45
N PRO A 102 -15.52 -1.71 -10.58
CA PRO A 102 -15.57 -3.17 -10.55
C PRO A 102 -14.26 -3.75 -10.00
N LYS A 103 -14.38 -4.54 -8.93
CA LYS A 103 -13.23 -5.25 -8.34
C LYS A 103 -12.78 -6.37 -9.26
N ARG A 104 -11.46 -6.58 -9.32
CA ARG A 104 -10.88 -7.76 -9.98
C ARG A 104 -11.43 -9.04 -9.36
N PRO A 105 -11.70 -10.06 -10.19
CA PRO A 105 -12.18 -11.34 -9.69
C PRO A 105 -11.14 -11.92 -8.73
N VAL A 106 -11.61 -12.38 -7.57
CA VAL A 106 -10.79 -13.15 -6.66
C VAL A 106 -10.53 -14.50 -7.31
N LEU A 107 -9.26 -14.95 -7.33
CA LEU A 107 -8.91 -16.29 -7.77
C LEU A 107 -9.74 -17.31 -6.97
N ASN A 108 -10.61 -18.05 -7.65
CA ASN A 108 -11.32 -19.16 -7.03
C ASN A 108 -10.30 -20.25 -6.68
N THR A 109 -10.22 -20.59 -5.39
CA THR A 109 -9.30 -21.61 -4.88
C THR A 109 -10.05 -22.71 -4.14
N ASP A 110 -11.37 -22.82 -4.35
CA ASP A 110 -12.22 -23.77 -3.66
C ASP A 110 -12.00 -25.20 -4.15
N HIS A 111 -11.49 -25.37 -5.37
CA HIS A 111 -11.02 -26.66 -5.89
C HIS A 111 -9.80 -27.22 -5.13
N ILE A 112 -9.14 -26.41 -4.30
CA ILE A 112 -8.01 -26.84 -3.46
C ILE A 112 -8.56 -27.49 -2.18
N THR A 113 -8.98 -28.75 -2.30
CA THR A 113 -9.43 -29.57 -1.18
C THR A 113 -8.26 -30.21 -0.44
N LYS A 114 -8.52 -30.70 0.78
CA LYS A 114 -7.52 -31.36 1.61
C LYS A 114 -6.98 -32.64 0.93
N GLU A 115 -7.88 -33.41 0.33
CA GLU A 115 -7.58 -34.69 -0.33
C GLU A 115 -6.63 -34.47 -1.50
N LYS A 116 -6.93 -33.45 -2.33
CA LYS A 116 -6.08 -33.11 -3.48
C LYS A 116 -4.69 -32.66 -3.05
N LEU A 117 -4.59 -31.92 -1.94
CA LEU A 117 -3.31 -31.49 -1.41
C LEU A 117 -2.49 -32.67 -0.86
N ILE A 118 -3.13 -33.63 -0.19
CA ILE A 118 -2.47 -34.84 0.32
C ILE A 118 -1.93 -35.69 -0.84
N GLU A 119 -2.74 -35.92 -1.86
CA GLU A 119 -2.35 -36.68 -3.06
C GLU A 119 -1.10 -36.07 -3.73
N LEU A 120 -1.10 -34.76 -3.98
CA LEU A 120 0.01 -34.10 -4.68
C LEU A 120 1.26 -33.95 -3.79
N TYR A 121 1.08 -33.52 -2.54
CA TYR A 121 2.18 -33.11 -1.68
C TYR A 121 2.81 -34.27 -0.88
N LEU A 122 2.00 -35.19 -0.36
CA LEU A 122 2.48 -36.30 0.46
C LEU A 122 2.70 -37.57 -0.37
N GLU A 123 1.71 -37.97 -1.19
CA GLU A 123 1.80 -39.23 -1.95
C GLU A 123 2.73 -39.09 -3.16
N LYS A 124 2.47 -38.09 -4.01
CA LYS A 124 3.29 -37.79 -5.19
C LYS A 124 4.57 -37.02 -4.87
N LYS A 125 4.76 -36.60 -3.61
CA LYS A 125 5.97 -35.91 -3.11
C LYS A 125 6.34 -34.65 -3.91
N MET A 126 5.38 -33.99 -4.54
CA MET A 126 5.61 -32.77 -5.31
C MET A 126 6.02 -31.63 -4.38
N CYS A 127 6.86 -30.72 -4.85
CA CYS A 127 7.21 -29.54 -4.06
C CYS A 127 6.06 -28.51 -4.09
N VAL A 128 6.07 -27.55 -3.15
CA VAL A 128 5.02 -26.53 -3.06
C VAL A 128 4.84 -25.76 -4.37
N ASN A 129 5.94 -25.50 -5.08
CA ASN A 129 5.91 -24.80 -6.36
C ASN A 129 5.22 -25.62 -7.45
N ASP A 130 5.52 -26.92 -7.53
CA ASP A 130 4.90 -27.82 -8.51
C ASP A 130 3.41 -28.02 -8.20
N CYS A 131 3.04 -28.13 -6.92
CA CYS A 131 1.64 -28.14 -6.49
C CYS A 131 0.92 -26.85 -6.90
N ALA A 132 1.57 -25.69 -6.74
CA ALA A 132 1.01 -24.40 -7.08
C ALA A 132 0.74 -24.28 -8.59
N ILE A 133 1.71 -24.71 -9.42
CA ILE A 133 1.57 -24.77 -10.89
C ILE A 133 0.44 -25.73 -11.26
N SER A 134 0.43 -26.94 -10.70
CA SER A 134 -0.59 -27.96 -11.00
C SER A 134 -2.00 -27.54 -10.62
N LEU A 135 -2.15 -26.72 -9.58
CA LEU A 135 -3.45 -26.25 -9.07
C LEU A 135 -3.80 -24.84 -9.58
N GLY A 136 -2.96 -24.24 -10.42
CA GLY A 136 -3.20 -22.91 -11.00
C GLY A 136 -3.27 -21.79 -9.95
N CYS A 137 -2.48 -21.89 -8.88
CA CYS A 137 -2.50 -20.92 -7.78
C CYS A 137 -1.08 -20.49 -7.38
N SER A 138 -0.97 -19.55 -6.43
CA SER A 138 0.35 -19.14 -5.93
C SER A 138 0.85 -20.07 -4.83
N CYS A 139 2.17 -20.19 -4.67
CA CYS A 139 2.78 -20.95 -3.57
C CYS A 139 2.26 -20.52 -2.19
N LYS A 140 1.95 -19.24 -2.02
CA LYS A 140 1.37 -18.69 -0.79
C LYS A 140 -0.02 -19.26 -0.50
N VAL A 141 -0.84 -19.49 -1.52
CA VAL A 141 -2.14 -20.17 -1.36
C VAL A 141 -1.93 -21.59 -0.88
N ILE A 142 -1.01 -22.35 -1.48
CA ILE A 142 -0.69 -23.72 -1.05
C ILE A 142 -0.20 -23.74 0.40
N HIS A 143 0.74 -22.88 0.78
CA HIS A 143 1.21 -22.78 2.17
C HIS A 143 0.06 -22.49 3.14
N THR A 144 -0.80 -21.53 2.81
CA THR A 144 -1.96 -21.17 3.65
C THR A 144 -2.91 -22.36 3.79
N ARG A 145 -3.13 -23.14 2.72
CA ARG A 145 -3.99 -24.33 2.72
C ARG A 145 -3.35 -25.50 3.48
N LEU A 146 -2.04 -25.72 3.36
CA LEU A 146 -1.30 -26.72 4.15
C LEU A 146 -1.47 -26.45 5.65
N ILE A 147 -1.26 -25.20 6.08
CA ILE A 147 -1.45 -24.76 7.48
C ILE A 147 -2.92 -24.96 7.90
N LYS A 148 -3.86 -24.48 7.08
CA LYS A 148 -5.30 -24.58 7.36
C LYS A 148 -5.78 -26.02 7.53
N PHE A 149 -5.24 -26.96 6.76
CA PHE A 149 -5.60 -28.37 6.80
C PHE A 149 -4.75 -29.21 7.78
N GLY A 150 -3.77 -28.59 8.44
CA GLY A 150 -2.88 -29.27 9.39
C GLY A 150 -1.92 -30.26 8.74
N ILE A 151 -1.56 -30.06 7.47
CA ILE A 151 -0.61 -30.91 6.76
C ILE A 151 0.81 -30.44 7.07
N PRO A 152 1.72 -31.34 7.51
CA PRO A 152 3.08 -30.95 7.86
C PRO A 152 3.82 -30.43 6.63
N ILE A 153 4.43 -29.25 6.77
CA ILE A 153 5.26 -28.65 5.73
C ILE A 153 6.61 -29.36 5.74
N ARG A 154 6.98 -29.93 4.59
CA ARG A 154 8.20 -30.69 4.32
C ARG A 154 9.36 -29.80 3.90
#